data_AF-A0A7K2N7N5-F1
#
_entry.id   AF-A0A7K2N7N5-F1
#
_cell.length_a   1.000
_cell.length_b   1.000
_cell.length_c   1.000
_cell.angle_alpha   90.00
_cell.angle_beta   90.00
_cell.angle_gamma   90.00
#
_symmetry.space_group_name_H-M   'P 1'
#
loop_
_entity.id
_entity.type
_entity.pdbx_description
1 polymer ?
#
loop_
_entity_poly.entity_id
_entity_poly.type
_entity_poly.pdbx_seq_one_letter_code
_entity_poly.pdbx_strand_id
1 'polypeptide(L)'
;MKNRKRQSLRVAVVAAIGVTAFGLATTTASAKSDMYFAAGPHTVHVGGRIHAGGRATDDNYTFNRFCIQQRAGRGGWRTTACSRGAYHGGGWLNLGIRAQHRGILQLRGVLTEGASPQDKHPRIREVSRTFAIDVR
;
A
#
# COMPACT_ATOMS: atom_id res chain seq x y z
N MET A 1 -33.01 -56.03 -6.46
CA MET A 1 -32.01 -55.50 -5.50
C MET A 1 -30.82 -54.95 -6.29
N LYS A 2 -30.79 -53.64 -6.55
CA LYS A 2 -29.94 -52.61 -5.90
C LYS A 2 -28.43 -52.81 -6.12
N ASN A 3 -27.83 -52.04 -7.04
CA ASN A 3 -26.86 -51.02 -6.63
C ASN A 3 -26.50 -50.03 -7.74
N ARG A 4 -26.94 -48.76 -7.60
CA ARG A 4 -26.41 -47.62 -8.37
C ARG A 4 -25.08 -47.22 -7.74
N LYS A 5 -23.96 -47.40 -8.45
CA LYS A 5 -22.71 -46.72 -8.06
C LYS A 5 -22.73 -45.30 -8.64
N ARG A 6 -23.21 -44.35 -7.84
CA ARG A 6 -22.94 -42.93 -8.06
C ARG A 6 -21.46 -42.70 -7.77
N GLN A 7 -20.65 -42.59 -8.82
CA GLN A 7 -19.28 -42.11 -8.68
C GLN A 7 -19.33 -40.58 -8.56
N SER A 8 -19.33 -40.12 -7.31
CA SER A 8 -19.20 -38.72 -6.97
C SER A 8 -17.78 -38.26 -7.32
N LEU A 9 -17.63 -37.57 -8.45
CA LEU A 9 -16.39 -36.86 -8.78
C LEU A 9 -16.18 -35.74 -7.76
N ARG A 10 -15.26 -35.97 -6.83
CA ARG A 10 -14.75 -34.95 -5.92
C ARG A 10 -13.86 -34.00 -6.73
N VAL A 11 -14.35 -32.81 -7.02
CA VAL A 11 -13.54 -31.71 -7.58
C VAL A 11 -12.54 -31.32 -6.49
N ALA A 12 -11.26 -31.58 -6.74
CA ALA A 12 -10.17 -31.15 -5.87
C ALA A 12 -10.03 -29.64 -5.97
N VAL A 13 -10.23 -28.93 -4.86
CA VAL A 13 -9.90 -27.51 -4.73
C VAL A 13 -8.38 -27.40 -4.70
N VAL A 14 -7.79 -26.83 -5.74
CA VAL A 14 -6.36 -26.50 -5.77
C VAL A 14 -6.17 -25.20 -4.99
N ALA A 15 -5.74 -25.31 -3.73
CA ALA A 15 -5.29 -24.17 -2.96
C ALA A 15 -3.90 -23.75 -3.45
N ALA A 16 -3.83 -22.74 -4.31
CA ALA A 16 -2.56 -22.14 -4.71
C ALA A 16 -2.00 -21.33 -3.52
N ILE A 17 -0.98 -21.85 -2.85
CA ILE A 17 -0.20 -21.12 -1.84
C ILE A 17 0.72 -20.17 -2.61
N GLY A 18 0.29 -18.92 -2.78
CA GLY A 18 1.11 -17.87 -3.37
C GLY A 18 2.15 -17.38 -2.38
N VAL A 19 3.41 -17.74 -2.57
CA VAL A 19 4.55 -17.15 -1.86
C VAL A 19 4.71 -15.71 -2.37
N THR A 20 4.26 -14.72 -1.60
CA THR A 20 4.42 -13.32 -1.96
C THR A 20 5.83 -12.84 -1.60
N ALA A 21 6.69 -12.69 -2.61
CA ALA A 21 7.96 -12.00 -2.47
C ALA A 21 7.72 -10.48 -2.32
N PHE A 22 8.17 -9.89 -1.22
CA PHE A 22 8.20 -8.43 -1.07
C PHE A 22 9.44 -7.89 -1.80
N GLY A 23 9.24 -7.13 -2.87
CA GLY A 23 10.35 -6.45 -3.55
C GLY A 23 10.91 -5.32 -2.68
N LEU A 24 12.09 -5.51 -2.10
CA LEU A 24 12.83 -4.48 -1.35
C LEU A 24 13.58 -3.56 -2.34
N ALA A 25 13.53 -2.24 -2.12
CA ALA A 25 14.37 -1.30 -2.84
C ALA A 25 14.69 -0.10 -1.94
N THR A 26 15.96 0.30 -1.91
CA THR A 26 16.51 1.42 -1.14
C THR A 26 16.34 2.74 -1.88
N THR A 27 15.86 3.79 -1.20
CA THR A 27 15.71 5.15 -1.76
C THR A 27 17.00 5.96 -1.65
N THR A 28 17.11 7.00 -2.48
CA THR A 28 18.23 7.95 -2.50
C THR A 28 18.22 8.84 -1.27
N ALA A 29 19.24 8.76 -0.43
CA ALA A 29 19.42 9.64 0.72
C ALA A 29 19.73 11.07 0.26
N SER A 30 18.83 12.01 0.50
CA SER A 30 19.08 13.45 0.36
C SER A 30 18.70 14.10 1.69
N ALA A 31 19.70 14.63 2.41
CA ALA A 31 19.57 15.27 3.74
C ALA A 31 18.62 14.55 4.74
N LYS A 32 19.14 13.48 5.37
CA LYS A 32 18.63 12.70 6.53
C LYS A 32 17.12 12.38 6.60
N SER A 33 16.43 12.30 5.47
CA SER A 33 15.18 11.56 5.38
C SER A 33 15.43 10.07 5.10
N ASP A 34 14.65 9.20 5.75
CA ASP A 34 14.57 7.76 5.45
C ASP A 34 13.14 7.46 5.06
N MET A 35 12.95 6.76 3.94
CA MET A 35 11.62 6.41 3.46
C MET A 35 11.60 4.98 2.91
N TYR A 36 10.66 4.20 3.41
CA TYR A 36 10.39 2.85 2.93
C TYR A 36 8.90 2.69 2.65
N PHE A 37 8.57 2.11 1.51
CA PHE A 37 7.19 1.76 1.16
C PHE A 37 7.16 0.47 0.34
N ALA A 38 6.23 -0.41 0.71
CA ALA A 38 5.94 -1.64 0.00
C ALA A 38 4.43 -1.85 -0.10
N ALA A 39 4.00 -2.40 -1.24
CA ALA A 39 2.64 -2.86 -1.42
C ALA A 39 2.61 -4.17 -2.20
N GLY A 40 1.64 -5.02 -1.90
CA GLY A 40 1.43 -6.27 -2.60
C GLY A 40 0.11 -6.95 -2.25
N PRO A 41 -0.27 -7.99 -3.00
CA PRO A 41 0.42 -8.51 -4.18
C PRO A 41 0.26 -7.58 -5.41
N HIS A 42 1.08 -7.80 -6.45
CA HIS A 42 1.05 -7.02 -7.70
C HIS A 42 -0.14 -7.34 -8.62
N THR A 43 -0.88 -8.39 -8.31
CA THR A 43 -2.09 -8.78 -9.04
C THR A 43 -3.12 -9.27 -8.04
N VAL A 44 -4.35 -8.77 -8.12
CA VAL A 44 -5.49 -9.17 -7.29
C VAL A 44 -6.75 -9.26 -8.13
N HIS A 45 -7.74 -10.01 -7.65
CA HIS A 45 -9.09 -9.92 -8.20
C HIS A 45 -9.84 -8.72 -7.60
N VAL A 46 -10.88 -8.25 -8.30
CA VAL A 46 -11.87 -7.34 -7.69
C VAL A 46 -12.38 -7.93 -6.36
N GLY A 47 -12.45 -7.10 -5.33
CA GLY A 47 -12.75 -7.48 -3.95
C GLY A 47 -11.54 -8.01 -3.16
N GLY A 48 -10.44 -8.31 -3.85
CA GLY A 48 -9.19 -8.79 -3.26
C GLY A 48 -8.53 -7.75 -2.35
N ARG A 49 -7.70 -8.25 -1.43
CA ARG A 49 -7.00 -7.43 -0.45
C ARG A 49 -5.55 -7.18 -0.88
N ILE A 50 -5.17 -5.92 -0.79
CA ILE A 50 -3.82 -5.43 -1.02
C ILE A 50 -3.27 -4.97 0.33
N HIS A 51 -2.10 -5.46 0.71
CA HIS A 51 -1.38 -5.00 1.87
C HIS A 51 -0.43 -3.89 1.45
N ALA A 52 -0.53 -2.73 2.09
CA ALA A 52 0.33 -1.58 1.84
C ALA A 52 0.89 -1.09 3.17
N GLY A 53 2.21 -0.96 3.24
CA GLY A 53 2.89 -0.57 4.46
C GLY A 53 4.18 0.16 4.19
N GLY A 54 4.53 1.05 5.10
CA GLY A 54 5.75 1.84 4.98
C GLY A 54 6.01 2.70 6.19
N ARG A 55 7.14 3.38 6.14
CA ARG A 55 7.55 4.39 7.10
C ARG A 55 8.27 5.52 6.39
N ALA A 56 8.23 6.70 6.97
CA ALA A 56 9.13 7.77 6.61
C ALA A 56 9.51 8.57 7.84
N THR A 57 10.74 9.05 7.90
CA THR A 57 11.26 9.93 8.95
C THR A 57 12.12 11.01 8.34
N ASP A 58 12.09 12.20 8.93
CA ASP A 58 12.93 13.35 8.59
C ASP A 58 13.31 14.05 9.91
N ASP A 59 14.54 14.53 10.05
CA ASP A 59 15.04 15.12 11.29
C ASP A 59 14.86 16.63 11.39
N ASN A 60 14.14 17.23 10.45
CA ASN A 60 13.73 18.63 10.52
C ASN A 60 12.93 18.97 11.79
N TYR A 61 12.72 20.27 12.02
CA TYR A 61 11.99 20.76 13.20
C TYR A 61 10.47 20.78 13.05
N THR A 62 9.93 20.25 11.96
CA THR A 62 8.51 20.36 11.62
C THR A 62 7.76 19.09 11.96
N PHE A 63 6.44 19.18 11.85
CA PHE A 63 5.56 18.06 12.12
C PHE A 63 5.40 17.20 10.86
N ASN A 64 5.93 15.97 10.91
CA ASN A 64 5.97 15.08 9.76
C ASN A 64 5.00 13.91 9.91
N ARG A 65 4.40 13.49 8.79
CA ARG A 65 3.54 12.29 8.69
C ARG A 65 3.91 11.47 7.48
N PHE A 66 3.90 10.15 7.64
CA PHE A 66 3.86 9.23 6.52
C PHE A 66 2.40 8.94 6.14
N CYS A 67 2.07 9.10 4.86
CA CYS A 67 0.77 8.84 4.28
C CYS A 67 0.88 7.85 3.13
N ILE A 68 -0.18 7.05 2.93
CA ILE A 68 -0.32 6.19 1.75
C ILE A 68 -1.37 6.81 0.85
N GLN A 69 -1.00 6.99 -0.42
CA GLN A 69 -1.87 7.51 -1.46
C GLN A 69 -2.16 6.45 -2.51
N GLN A 70 -3.34 6.54 -3.11
CA GLN A 70 -3.77 5.69 -4.20
C GLN A 70 -4.26 6.49 -5.40
N ARG A 71 -4.18 5.87 -6.57
CA ARG A 71 -4.71 6.38 -7.83
C ARG A 71 -5.23 5.22 -8.66
N ALA A 72 -6.43 5.34 -9.22
CA ALA A 72 -7.00 4.37 -10.14
C ALA A 72 -7.20 5.01 -11.53
N GLY A 73 -6.78 4.31 -12.58
CA GLY A 73 -6.90 4.79 -13.96
C GLY A 73 -6.28 6.18 -14.16
N ARG A 74 -7.05 7.10 -14.77
CA ARG A 74 -6.62 8.49 -15.04
C ARG A 74 -6.90 9.48 -13.89
N GLY A 75 -7.52 9.04 -12.79
CA GLY A 75 -7.90 9.92 -11.68
C GLY A 75 -6.72 10.59 -10.98
N GLY A 76 -6.97 11.53 -10.08
CA GLY A 76 -5.92 12.14 -9.24
C GLY A 76 -5.44 11.20 -8.12
N TRP A 77 -4.29 11.53 -7.53
CA TRP A 77 -3.84 10.89 -6.29
C TRP A 77 -4.76 11.28 -5.13
N ARG A 78 -5.16 10.30 -4.33
CA ARG A 78 -5.95 10.51 -3.11
C ARG A 78 -5.28 9.85 -1.94
N THR A 79 -5.26 10.53 -0.80
CA THR A 79 -4.78 9.96 0.46
C THR A 79 -5.75 8.89 0.94
N THR A 80 -5.24 7.68 1.15
CA THR A 80 -5.99 6.57 1.72
C THR A 80 -5.96 6.63 3.25
N ALA A 81 -4.77 6.83 3.82
CA ALA A 81 -4.58 6.97 5.26
C ALA A 81 -3.23 7.65 5.56
N CYS A 82 -3.12 8.24 6.75
CA CYS A 82 -1.88 8.81 7.28
C CYS A 82 -1.60 8.24 8.67
N SER A 83 -0.32 8.15 9.00
CA SER A 83 0.16 7.89 10.35
C SER A 83 -0.13 9.08 11.28
N ARG A 84 -0.02 8.87 12.59
CA ARG A 84 -0.21 9.91 13.61
C ARG A 84 0.76 11.09 13.40
N GLY A 85 2.00 10.80 13.01
CA GLY A 85 3.08 11.77 12.79
C GLY A 85 3.78 12.20 14.08
N ALA A 86 4.91 12.88 13.93
CA ALA A 86 5.72 13.41 15.02
C ALA A 86 6.58 14.61 14.57
N TYR A 87 6.98 15.44 15.53
CA TYR A 87 8.09 16.39 15.33
C TYR A 87 9.42 15.64 15.31
N HIS A 88 10.40 16.11 14.54
CA HIS A 88 11.73 15.49 14.43
C HIS A 88 11.69 14.02 14.04
N GLY A 89 10.75 13.65 13.18
CA GLY A 89 10.63 12.28 12.73
C GLY A 89 9.62 12.14 11.60
N GLY A 90 8.68 11.23 11.79
CA GLY A 90 7.61 11.02 10.82
C GLY A 90 6.64 9.97 11.34
N GLY A 91 6.46 8.89 10.61
CA GLY A 91 5.58 7.83 11.07
C GLY A 91 5.65 6.57 10.23
N TRP A 92 4.93 5.57 10.71
CA TRP A 92 4.74 4.30 10.02
C TRP A 92 3.27 4.00 9.88
N LEU A 93 2.91 3.26 8.85
CA LEU A 93 1.55 2.87 8.55
C LEU A 93 1.54 1.49 7.89
N ASN A 94 0.57 0.66 8.24
CA ASN A 94 0.28 -0.60 7.56
C ASN A 94 -1.23 -0.75 7.46
N LEU A 95 -1.76 -0.97 6.26
CA LEU A 95 -3.18 -1.13 6.02
C LEU A 95 -3.48 -2.15 4.92
N GLY A 96 -4.69 -2.72 5.01
CA GLY A 96 -5.27 -3.51 3.94
C GLY A 96 -6.24 -2.68 3.11
N ILE A 97 -5.99 -2.55 1.81
CA ILE A 97 -6.82 -1.85 0.83
C ILE A 97 -7.63 -2.89 0.06
N ARG A 98 -8.94 -2.68 -0.12
CA ARG A 98 -9.77 -3.54 -0.99
C ARG A 98 -9.77 -3.00 -2.42
N ALA A 99 -9.49 -3.85 -3.38
CA ALA A 99 -9.54 -3.50 -4.80
C ALA A 99 -11.00 -3.43 -5.27
N GLN A 100 -11.52 -2.22 -5.52
CA GLN A 100 -12.95 -2.03 -5.83
C GLN A 100 -13.29 -2.12 -7.32
N HIS A 101 -12.34 -1.81 -8.19
CA HIS A 101 -12.57 -1.69 -9.62
C HIS A 101 -11.44 -2.37 -10.41
N ARG A 102 -11.79 -2.98 -11.55
CA ARG A 102 -10.82 -3.57 -12.48
C ARG A 102 -9.87 -2.50 -13.05
N GLY A 103 -8.68 -2.93 -13.43
CA GLY A 103 -7.62 -2.11 -14.03
C GLY A 103 -6.44 -1.89 -13.09
N ILE A 104 -5.60 -0.90 -13.41
CA ILE A 104 -4.39 -0.62 -12.64
C ILE A 104 -4.71 0.29 -11.45
N LEU A 105 -4.47 -0.23 -10.25
CA LEU A 105 -4.38 0.56 -9.03
C LEU A 105 -2.92 0.90 -8.76
N GLN A 106 -2.63 2.19 -8.60
CA GLN A 106 -1.31 2.68 -8.25
C GLN A 106 -1.29 3.10 -6.79
N LEU A 107 -0.25 2.69 -6.05
CA LEU A 107 -0.03 3.04 -4.66
C LEU A 107 1.35 3.68 -4.48
N ARG A 108 1.44 4.65 -3.57
CA ARG A 108 2.70 5.25 -3.15
C ARG A 108 2.65 5.67 -1.68
N GLY A 109 3.80 5.63 -1.02
CA GLY A 109 4.03 6.34 0.23
C GLY A 109 4.35 7.81 -0.07
N VAL A 110 4.01 8.69 0.87
CA VAL A 110 4.31 10.12 0.84
C VAL A 110 4.68 10.58 2.24
N LEU A 111 5.83 11.23 2.37
CA LEU A 111 6.18 12.00 3.55
C LEU A 111 5.63 13.42 3.39
N THR A 112 4.83 13.85 4.35
CA THR A 112 4.29 15.21 4.41
C THR A 112 4.83 15.96 5.62
N GLU A 113 5.13 17.24 5.44
CA GLU A 113 5.60 18.17 6.46
C GLU A 113 4.54 19.25 6.68
N GLY A 114 4.27 19.60 7.93
CA GLY A 114 3.37 20.69 8.31
C GLY A 114 3.86 21.43 9.55
N ALA A 115 3.25 22.58 9.82
CA ALA A 115 3.58 23.40 10.98
C ALA A 115 3.11 22.76 12.30
N SER A 116 2.05 21.95 12.26
CA SER A 116 1.45 21.32 13.44
C SER A 116 0.63 20.08 13.06
N PRO A 117 0.18 19.26 14.04
CA PRO A 117 -0.68 18.11 13.78
C PRO A 117 -2.01 18.46 13.09
N GLN A 118 -2.48 19.70 13.24
CA GLN A 118 -3.75 20.19 12.69
C GLN A 118 -3.56 21.04 11.42
N ASP A 119 -2.33 21.12 10.90
CA ASP A 119 -2.07 21.84 9.65
C ASP A 119 -2.95 21.28 8.52
N LYS A 120 -3.70 22.19 7.88
CA LYS A 120 -4.62 21.88 6.78
C LYS A 120 -3.91 21.89 5.42
N HIS A 121 -2.69 22.41 5.35
CA HIS A 121 -1.93 22.56 4.12
C HIS A 121 -0.52 21.96 4.25
N PRO A 122 -0.40 20.69 4.68
CA PRO A 122 0.91 20.05 4.76
C PRO A 122 1.51 19.91 3.36
N ARG A 123 2.81 20.15 3.25
CA ARG A 123 3.57 20.05 2.00
C ARG A 123 4.07 18.63 1.81
N ILE A 124 4.12 18.18 0.56
CA ILE A 124 4.78 16.92 0.22
C ILE A 124 6.28 17.16 0.21
N ARG A 125 7.01 16.35 0.97
CA ARG A 125 8.47 16.39 1.07
C ARG A 125 9.13 15.34 0.21
N GLU A 126 8.70 14.10 0.41
CA GLU A 126 9.25 12.95 -0.29
C GLU A 126 8.12 12.03 -0.75
N VAL A 127 8.34 11.37 -1.88
CA VAL A 127 7.40 10.42 -2.48
C VAL A 127 8.16 9.17 -2.83
N SER A 128 7.68 8.01 -2.39
CA SER A 128 8.28 6.74 -2.76
C SER A 128 8.04 6.45 -4.25
N ARG A 129 8.69 5.40 -4.75
CA ARG A 129 8.26 4.77 -6.00
C ARG A 129 6.76 4.42 -5.96
N THR A 130 6.18 4.34 -7.15
CA THR A 130 4.79 3.91 -7.33
C THR A 130 4.73 2.40 -7.55
N PHE A 131 3.89 1.71 -6.78
CA PHE A 131 3.54 0.31 -6.98
C PHE A 131 2.29 0.23 -7.82
N ALA A 132 2.41 -0.36 -9.02
CA ALA A 132 1.26 -0.72 -9.83
C ALA A 132 0.76 -2.11 -9.43
N ILE A 133 -0.55 -2.22 -9.30
CA ILE A 133 -1.27 -3.45 -8.97
C ILE A 133 -2.32 -3.65 -10.04
N ASP A 134 -2.26 -4.80 -10.70
CA ASP A 134 -3.28 -5.22 -11.66
C ASP A 134 -4.50 -5.79 -10.94
N VAL A 135 -5.67 -5.21 -11.20
CA VAL A 135 -6.96 -5.68 -10.65
C VAL A 135 -7.79 -6.31 -11.76
N ARG A 136 -8.07 -7.61 -11.61
CA ARG A 136 -8.71 -8.45 -12.64
C ARG A 136 -9.94 -9.21 -12.16
#